data_AF-A0A7V3MJM4-F1
#
_entry.id   AF-A0A7V3MJM4-F1
#
_cell.length_a   1.000
_cell.length_b   1.000
_cell.length_c   1.000
_cell.angle_alpha   90.00
_cell.angle_beta   90.00
_cell.angle_gamma   90.00
#
_symmetry.space_group_name_H-M   'P 1'
#
loop_
_entity.id
_entity.type
_entity.pdbx_description
1 polymer ?
#
loop_
_entity_poly.entity_id
_entity_poly.type
_entity_poly.pdbx_seq_one_letter_code
_entity_poly.pdbx_strand_id
1 'polypeptide(L)'
;MAENTDGLSKLLSALQRAVNDRPADAIDTELQAEPRRTALKDISSAPEVEAFRNELVDGLIRVDTVNRLLNLVALIIEHVVR
;
A
#
# COMPACT_ATOMS: atom_id res chain seq x y z
N MET A 1 8.96 -37.84 -23.82
CA MET A 1 9.20 -36.51 -23.22
C MET A 1 8.66 -35.34 -24.05
N ALA A 2 8.32 -35.52 -25.34
CA ALA A 2 7.80 -34.43 -26.20
C ALA A 2 6.30 -34.08 -26.00
N GLU A 3 5.52 -34.96 -25.37
CA GLU A 3 4.07 -34.80 -25.22
C GLU A 3 3.69 -33.81 -24.09
N ASN A 4 4.55 -33.69 -23.08
CA ASN A 4 4.29 -32.85 -21.89
C ASN A 4 4.54 -31.35 -22.18
N THR A 5 5.48 -31.03 -23.07
CA THR A 5 5.78 -29.65 -23.51
C THR A 5 4.70 -29.05 -24.40
N ASP A 6 4.01 -29.88 -25.19
CA ASP A 6 2.91 -29.45 -26.06
C ASP A 6 1.65 -29.11 -25.23
N GLY A 7 1.36 -29.93 -24.21
CA GLY A 7 0.26 -29.66 -23.26
C GLY A 7 0.47 -28.37 -22.45
N LEU A 8 1.69 -28.14 -21.97
CA LEU A 8 2.06 -26.91 -21.25
C LEU A 8 1.94 -25.66 -22.12
N SER A 9 2.38 -25.74 -23.38
CA SER A 9 2.29 -24.63 -24.35
C SER A 9 0.84 -24.28 -24.69
N LYS A 10 -0.03 -25.29 -24.80
CA LYS A 10 -1.48 -25.09 -25.01
C LYS A 10 -2.16 -24.45 -23.80
N LEU A 11 -1.81 -24.87 -22.58
CA LEU A 11 -2.32 -24.27 -21.35
C LEU A 11 -1.89 -22.81 -21.20
N LEU A 12 -0.62 -22.49 -21.45
CA LEU A 12 -0.12 -21.11 -21.42
C LEU A 12 -0.81 -20.25 -22.49
N SER A 13 -1.01 -20.78 -23.70
CA SER A 13 -1.73 -20.08 -24.76
C SER A 13 -3.20 -19.83 -24.41
N ALA A 14 -3.86 -20.80 -23.77
CA ALA A 14 -5.25 -20.64 -23.31
C ALA A 14 -5.36 -19.63 -22.15
N LEU A 15 -4.42 -19.66 -21.21
CA LEU A 15 -4.34 -18.69 -20.11
C LEU A 15 -4.11 -17.28 -20.64
N GLN A 16 -3.20 -17.12 -21.61
CA GLN A 16 -2.90 -15.83 -22.21
C GLN A 16 -4.08 -15.26 -22.99
N ARG A 17 -4.88 -16.11 -23.65
CA ARG A 17 -6.16 -15.69 -24.24
C ARG A 17 -7.16 -15.28 -23.17
N ALA A 18 -7.31 -16.06 -22.10
CA ALA A 18 -8.24 -15.73 -21.02
C ALA A 18 -7.89 -14.42 -20.29
N VAL A 19 -6.60 -14.11 -20.16
CA VAL A 19 -6.12 -12.83 -19.60
C VAL A 19 -6.39 -11.67 -20.57
N ASN A 20 -6.20 -11.87 -21.88
CA ASN A 20 -6.38 -10.82 -22.88
C ASN A 20 -7.85 -10.56 -23.26
N ASP A 21 -8.74 -11.55 -23.12
CA ASP A 21 -10.16 -11.46 -23.46
C ASP A 21 -11.03 -11.07 -22.24
N ARG A 22 -10.37 -10.65 -21.14
CA ARG A 22 -11.04 -10.09 -19.98
C ARG A 22 -11.69 -8.74 -20.37
N PRO A 23 -12.99 -8.54 -20.12
CA PRO A 23 -13.59 -7.22 -20.26
C PRO A 23 -12.90 -6.27 -19.28
N ALA A 24 -12.47 -5.11 -19.78
CA ALA A 24 -11.83 -4.08 -18.95
C ALA A 24 -12.74 -3.72 -17.78
N ASP A 25 -12.20 -3.76 -16.57
CA ASP A 25 -12.97 -3.46 -15.36
C ASP A 25 -12.61 -2.08 -14.78
N ALA A 26 -13.22 -1.76 -13.64
CA ALA A 26 -13.00 -0.50 -12.95
C ALA A 26 -11.53 -0.32 -12.51
N ILE A 27 -10.78 -1.40 -12.28
CA ILE A 27 -9.36 -1.35 -11.91
C ILE A 27 -8.53 -0.96 -13.13
N ASP A 28 -8.83 -1.56 -14.29
CA ASP A 28 -8.15 -1.22 -15.55
C ASP A 28 -8.35 0.27 -15.91
N THR A 29 -9.52 0.81 -15.60
CA THR A 29 -9.84 2.24 -15.78
C THR A 29 -9.05 3.14 -14.84
N GLU A 30 -8.96 2.78 -13.55
CA GLU A 30 -8.18 3.55 -12.56
C GLU A 30 -6.67 3.47 -12.83
N LEU A 31 -6.15 2.35 -13.34
CA LEU A 31 -4.74 2.20 -13.69
C LEU A 31 -4.33 3.03 -14.93
N GLN A 32 -5.29 3.32 -15.81
CA GLN A 32 -5.09 4.20 -16.96
C GLN A 32 -5.29 5.69 -16.62
N ALA A 33 -5.86 6.01 -15.46
CA ALA A 33 -6.02 7.39 -15.02
C ALA A 33 -4.65 8.03 -14.71
N GLU A 34 -4.59 9.37 -14.77
CA GLU A 34 -3.37 10.07 -14.37
C GLU A 34 -2.99 9.71 -12.92
N PRO A 35 -1.70 9.43 -12.64
CA PRO A 35 -1.25 9.17 -11.28
C PRO A 35 -1.69 10.28 -10.34
N ARG A 36 -2.38 9.92 -9.26
CA ARG A 36 -2.86 10.89 -8.28
C ARG A 36 -1.67 11.65 -7.70
N ARG A 37 -1.61 12.94 -7.95
CA ARG A 37 -0.60 13.84 -7.37
C ARG A 37 -1.06 14.25 -5.98
N THR A 38 -0.86 13.39 -4.99
CA THR A 38 -0.93 13.81 -3.59
C THR A 38 0.36 14.53 -3.25
N ALA A 39 0.26 15.82 -2.92
CA ALA A 39 1.42 16.54 -2.39
C ALA A 39 1.77 15.95 -1.02
N LEU A 40 2.94 15.35 -0.91
CA LEU A 40 3.49 14.95 0.37
C LEU A 40 3.77 16.22 1.16
N LYS A 41 2.94 16.48 2.18
CA LYS A 41 3.18 17.55 3.13
C LYS A 41 3.95 16.96 4.31
N ASP A 42 4.99 17.66 4.72
CA ASP A 42 5.74 17.28 5.90
C ASP A 42 4.85 17.37 7.14
N ILE A 43 4.57 16.20 7.71
CA ILE A 43 3.71 16.06 8.87
C ILE A 43 4.37 16.61 10.14
N SER A 44 5.70 16.76 10.16
CA SER A 44 6.42 17.27 11.33
C SER A 44 6.08 18.73 11.62
N SER A 45 5.66 19.47 10.59
CA SER A 45 5.27 20.89 10.66
C SER A 45 3.78 21.12 10.87
N ALA A 46 2.99 20.04 10.99
CA ALA A 46 1.56 20.15 11.24
C ALA A 46 1.34 20.62 12.69
N PRO A 47 0.51 21.66 12.92
CA PRO A 47 0.27 22.20 14.26
C PRO A 47 -0.28 21.15 15.23
N GLU A 48 -1.04 20.17 14.71
CA GLU A 48 -1.56 19.05 15.49
C GLU A 48 -0.44 18.12 15.99
N VAL A 49 0.62 17.92 15.19
CA VAL A 49 1.77 17.09 15.56
C VAL A 49 2.68 17.80 16.56
N GLU A 50 2.82 19.12 16.44
CA GLU A 50 3.54 19.91 17.45
C GLU A 50 2.81 19.91 18.80
N ALA A 51 1.49 20.09 18.82
CA ALA A 51 0.69 20.01 20.04
C ALA A 51 0.83 18.63 20.71
N PHE A 52 0.69 17.57 19.92
CA PHE A 52 0.87 16.21 20.42
C PHE A 52 2.29 15.96 20.98
N ARG A 53 3.33 16.47 20.33
CA ARG A 53 4.71 16.38 20.81
C ARG A 53 4.88 17.09 22.16
N ASN A 54 4.30 18.27 22.31
CA ASN A 54 4.36 19.03 23.55
C ASN A 54 3.60 18.29 24.68
N GLU A 55 2.41 17.76 24.40
CA GLU A 55 1.65 16.97 25.37
C GLU A 55 2.36 15.67 25.79
N LEU A 56 3.11 15.04 24.88
CA LEU A 56 3.98 13.91 25.19
C LEU A 56 5.13 14.30 26.13
N VAL A 57 5.82 15.40 25.83
CA VAL A 57 6.96 15.90 26.63
C VAL A 57 6.50 16.35 28.01
N ASP A 58 5.34 16.99 28.09
CA ASP A 58 4.72 17.45 29.33
C ASP A 58 4.10 16.31 30.15
N GLY A 59 4.13 15.06 29.64
CA GLY A 59 3.64 13.88 30.35
C GLY A 59 2.12 13.83 30.53
N LEU A 60 1.38 14.66 29.78
CA LEU A 60 -0.09 14.69 29.78
C LEU A 60 -0.69 13.46 29.09
N ILE A 61 0.12 12.78 28.28
CA ILE A 61 -0.24 11.54 27.62
C ILE A 61 0.26 10.35 28.44
N ARG A 62 -0.66 9.47 28.83
CA ARG A 62 -0.35 8.23 29.55
C ARG A 62 0.62 7.37 28.73
N VAL A 63 1.59 6.76 29.41
CA VAL A 63 2.61 5.88 28.83
C VAL A 63 1.99 4.79 27.92
N ASP A 64 0.84 4.24 28.29
CA ASP A 64 0.12 3.25 27.50
C ASP A 64 -0.35 3.78 26.13
N THR A 65 -0.76 5.04 26.08
CA THR A 65 -1.19 5.71 24.84
C THR A 65 0.00 5.97 23.93
N VAL A 66 1.15 6.37 24.50
CA VAL A 66 2.41 6.55 23.75
C VAL A 66 2.86 5.24 23.12
N ASN A 67 2.87 4.16 23.90
CA ASN A 67 3.29 2.84 23.41
C ASN A 67 2.37 2.31 22.31
N ARG A 68 1.06 2.53 22.41
CA ARG A 68 0.11 2.17 21.33
C ARG A 68 0.38 2.95 20.05
N LEU A 69 0.70 4.24 20.15
CA LEU A 69 1.02 5.05 18.97
C LEU A 69 2.34 4.60 18.32
N LEU A 70 3.39 4.38 19.12
CA LEU A 70 4.67 3.92 18.59
C LEU A 70 4.55 2.58 17.85
N ASN A 71 3.76 1.65 18.39
CA ASN A 71 3.47 0.38 17.72
C ASN A 71 2.71 0.57 16.41
N LEU A 72 1.77 1.52 16.35
CA LEU A 72 1.04 1.83 15.12
C LEU A 72 1.97 2.44 14.06
N VAL A 73 2.85 3.36 14.45
CA VAL A 73 3.85 3.95 13.55
C VAL A 73 4.79 2.87 13.01
N ALA A 74 5.24 1.94 13.85
CA ALA A 74 6.09 0.83 13.43
C ALA A 74 5.40 -0.06 12.37
N LEU A 75 4.12 -0.39 12.58
CA LEU A 75 3.33 -1.17 11.61
C LEU A 75 3.18 -0.47 10.26
N ILE A 76 2.97 0.86 10.26
CA ILE A 76 2.85 1.64 9.03
C ILE A 76 4.20 1.64 8.28
N ILE A 77 5.31 1.87 8.99
CA ILE A 77 6.65 1.87 8.39
C ILE A 77 6.95 0.50 7.77
N GLU A 78 6.68 -0.59 8.47
CA GLU A 78 6.89 -1.94 7.95
C GLU A 78 6.09 -2.20 6.66
N HIS A 79 4.88 -1.65 6.56
CA HIS A 79 4.02 -1.84 5.39
C HIS A 79 4.40 -0.93 4.21
N VAL A 80 5.01 0.23 4.45
CA VAL A 80 5.40 1.19 3.40
C VAL A 80 6.80 0.89 2.84
N VAL A 81 7.67 0.25 3.63
CA VAL A 81 9.05 -0.09 3.22
C VAL A 81 9.13 -1.41 2.43
N ARG A 82 8.01 -2.13 2.28
CA ARG A 82 7.92 -3.44 1.61
C ARG A 82 7.32 -3.32 0.21
#